data_AF-A0A8T7BMP9-F1
#
_entry.id   AF-A0A8T7BMP9-F1
#
_cell.length_a   1.000
_cell.length_b   1.000
_cell.length_c   1.000
_cell.angle_alpha   90.00
_cell.angle_beta   90.00
_cell.angle_gamma   90.00
#
_symmetry.space_group_name_H-M   'P 1'
#
loop_
_entity.id
_entity.type
_entity.pdbx_description
1 polymer ?
#
loop_
_entity_poly.entity_id
_entity_poly.type
_entity_poly.pdbx_seq_one_letter_code
_entity_poly.pdbx_strand_id
1 'polypeptide(L)'
;MSSKISLISRSLAYVMVVGVFLYLVNNYLVFWQEMPGLYNLFSHYGYFGFEELNTPLEAAQITQGWIQFSAYTGILLLGILYVFISRNRSMQDDSIRFAILAAYIIRFSFWWVFLVGFADMLISFLRVEDFLSALVGEELTNKLGRPIYRGTYVHYPLIIISLFVAARFKTVSFSWLALMVVLSEFLIV
;
A
#
# COMPACT_ATOMS: atom_id res chain seq x y z
N MET A 1 26.71 -12.42 22.48
CA MET A 1 26.99 -11.53 21.33
C MET A 1 26.52 -10.13 21.71
N SER A 2 27.38 -9.11 21.63
CA SER A 2 27.22 -7.79 22.28
C SER A 2 25.80 -7.21 22.16
N SER A 3 25.16 -6.89 23.30
CA SER A 3 23.81 -6.32 23.37
C SER A 3 23.63 -5.09 22.47
N LYS A 4 24.72 -4.33 22.25
CA LYS A 4 24.77 -3.19 21.34
C LYS A 4 24.59 -3.58 19.87
N ILE A 5 25.23 -4.65 19.42
CA ILE A 5 25.10 -5.14 18.03
C ILE A 5 23.67 -5.58 17.77
N SER A 6 23.08 -6.33 18.71
CA SER A 6 21.67 -6.76 18.61
C SER A 6 20.73 -5.56 18.50
N LEU A 7 20.93 -4.52 19.32
CA LEU A 7 20.10 -3.32 19.29
C LEU A 7 20.21 -2.58 17.95
N ILE A 8 21.43 -2.40 17.42
CA ILE A 8 21.65 -1.75 16.12
C ILE A 8 20.97 -2.55 15.01
N SER A 9 21.16 -3.87 14.96
CA SER A 9 20.53 -4.73 13.95
C SER A 9 19.01 -4.68 14.00
N ARG A 10 18.42 -4.67 15.21
CA ARG A 10 16.97 -4.55 15.39
C ARG A 10 16.47 -3.18 14.92
N SER A 11 17.15 -2.09 15.29
CA SER A 11 16.80 -0.74 14.84
C SER A 11 16.82 -0.63 13.31
N LEU A 12 17.86 -1.16 12.65
CA LEU A 12 17.94 -1.20 11.20
C LEU A 12 16.78 -1.99 10.58
N ALA A 13 16.44 -3.15 11.13
CA ALA A 13 15.32 -3.96 10.63
C ALA A 13 13.97 -3.21 10.73
N TYR A 14 13.67 -2.57 11.86
CA TYR A 14 12.45 -1.78 12.01
C TYR A 14 12.44 -0.56 11.08
N VAL A 15 13.56 0.15 10.94
CA VAL A 15 13.69 1.29 10.03
C VAL A 15 13.45 0.86 8.58
N MET A 16 13.97 -0.28 8.14
CA MET A 16 13.70 -0.80 6.79
C MET A 16 12.22 -1.09 6.58
N VAL A 17 11.59 -1.82 7.50
CA VAL A 17 10.17 -2.19 7.38
C VAL A 17 9.29 -0.93 7.39
N VAL A 18 9.51 -0.04 8.34
CA VAL A 18 8.78 1.25 8.43
C VAL A 18 9.04 2.11 7.20
N GLY A 19 10.26 2.12 6.68
CA GLY A 19 10.64 2.85 5.47
C GLY A 19 9.87 2.39 4.24
N VAL A 20 9.62 1.09 4.09
CA VAL A 20 8.77 0.57 2.99
C VAL A 20 7.33 1.08 3.11
N PHE A 21 6.74 1.06 4.30
CA PHE A 21 5.38 1.61 4.49
C PHE A 21 5.34 3.12 4.25
N LEU A 22 6.35 3.86 4.70
CA LEU A 22 6.48 5.29 4.42
C LEU A 22 6.60 5.56 2.92
N TYR A 23 7.35 4.75 2.18
CA TYR A 23 7.46 4.86 0.73
C TYR A 23 6.10 4.71 0.04
N LEU A 24 5.28 3.73 0.45
CA LEU A 24 3.93 3.55 -0.09
C LEU A 24 3.02 4.75 0.20
N VAL A 25 3.04 5.27 1.44
CA VAL A 25 2.29 6.48 1.81
C VAL A 25 2.79 7.69 1.03
N ASN A 26 4.11 7.84 0.87
CA ASN A 26 4.70 8.92 0.10
C ASN A 26 4.26 8.89 -1.36
N ASN A 27 4.29 7.72 -2.01
CA ASN A 27 3.79 7.59 -3.37
C ASN A 27 2.32 8.00 -3.47
N TYR A 28 1.50 7.63 -2.48
CA TYR A 28 0.12 8.08 -2.45
C TYR A 28 0.01 9.61 -2.35
N LEU A 29 0.72 10.23 -1.41
CA LEU A 29 0.65 11.67 -1.22
C LEU A 29 1.20 12.46 -2.42
N VAL A 30 2.26 11.98 -3.07
CA VAL A 30 2.88 12.67 -4.21
C VAL A 30 2.03 12.51 -5.47
N PHE A 31 1.61 11.30 -5.81
CA PHE A 31 0.95 11.05 -7.10
C PHE A 31 -0.57 11.24 -7.08
N TRP A 32 -1.23 11.00 -5.94
CA TRP A 32 -2.68 11.19 -5.82
C TRP A 32 -3.10 12.49 -5.14
N GLN A 33 -2.29 13.02 -4.23
CA GLN A 33 -2.58 14.29 -3.54
C GLN A 33 -1.74 15.47 -4.05
N GLU A 34 -0.92 15.24 -5.08
CA GLU A 34 -0.08 16.26 -5.74
C GLU A 34 0.83 17.03 -4.77
N MET A 35 1.16 16.41 -3.62
CA MET A 35 2.10 17.00 -2.68
C MET A 35 3.52 16.97 -3.26
N PRO A 36 4.38 17.95 -2.95
CA PRO A 36 5.67 18.08 -3.62
C PRO A 36 6.62 16.91 -3.33
N GLY A 37 6.50 16.25 -2.18
CA GLY A 37 7.45 15.22 -1.77
C GLY A 37 8.79 15.81 -1.34
N LEU A 38 9.64 14.94 -0.78
CA LEU A 38 10.95 15.33 -0.25
C LEU A 38 11.92 15.82 -1.34
N TYR A 39 11.89 15.18 -2.51
CA TYR A 39 12.80 15.50 -3.60
C TYR A 39 12.59 16.94 -4.07
N ASN A 40 11.35 17.31 -4.43
CA ASN A 40 11.05 18.65 -4.91
C ASN A 40 11.27 19.71 -3.81
N LEU A 41 11.01 19.39 -2.54
CA LEU A 41 11.32 20.30 -1.44
C LEU A 41 12.82 20.60 -1.35
N PHE A 42 13.68 19.59 -1.44
CA PHE A 42 15.13 19.80 -1.37
C PHE A 42 15.71 20.45 -2.62
N SER A 43 15.18 20.12 -3.80
CA SER A 43 15.51 20.82 -5.05
C SER A 43 15.13 22.29 -5.02
N HIS A 44 14.04 22.67 -4.35
CA HIS A 44 13.66 24.09 -4.18
C HIS A 44 14.72 24.90 -3.41
N TYR A 45 15.41 24.28 -2.46
CA TYR A 45 16.47 24.92 -1.67
C TYR A 45 17.90 24.66 -2.19
N GLY A 46 18.06 23.90 -3.28
CA GLY A 46 19.38 23.50 -3.78
C GLY A 46 20.17 22.61 -2.80
N TYR A 47 19.49 21.91 -1.89
CA TYR A 47 20.14 21.07 -0.89
C TYR A 47 20.67 19.78 -1.49
N PHE A 48 21.70 19.19 -0.85
CA PHE A 48 22.26 17.89 -1.20
C PHE A 48 22.74 17.72 -2.66
N GLY A 49 22.99 18.83 -3.37
CA GLY A 49 23.43 18.82 -4.77
C GLY A 49 22.33 18.47 -5.77
N PHE A 50 21.06 18.60 -5.39
CA PHE A 50 19.95 18.45 -6.32
C PHE A 50 19.86 19.65 -7.27
N GLU A 51 19.44 19.39 -8.52
CA GLU A 51 19.17 20.45 -9.50
C GLU A 51 18.03 21.34 -9.00
N GLU A 52 18.21 22.66 -9.15
CA GLU A 52 17.19 23.63 -8.82
C GLU A 52 15.96 23.44 -9.73
N LEU A 53 14.77 23.55 -9.13
CA LEU A 53 13.53 23.44 -9.89
C LEU A 53 13.41 24.61 -10.88
N ASN A 54 13.09 24.31 -12.14
CA ASN A 54 12.82 25.33 -13.17
C ASN A 54 11.68 26.29 -12.76
N THR A 55 10.73 25.79 -11.98
CA THR A 55 9.63 26.58 -11.39
C THR A 55 9.67 26.44 -9.87
N PRO A 56 9.75 27.55 -9.10
CA PRO A 56 9.78 27.48 -7.66
C PRO A 56 8.46 26.92 -7.11
N LEU A 57 8.54 26.18 -6.00
CA LEU A 57 7.36 25.69 -5.31
C LEU A 57 6.52 26.84 -4.76
N GLU A 58 5.20 26.70 -4.81
CA GLU A 58 4.30 27.64 -4.16
C GLU A 58 4.42 27.56 -2.63
N ALA A 59 4.08 28.65 -1.92
CA ALA A 59 4.19 28.72 -0.45
C ALA A 59 3.42 27.59 0.27
N ALA A 60 2.26 27.19 -0.27
CA ALA A 60 1.47 26.08 0.25
C ALA A 60 2.20 24.74 0.09
N GLN A 61 2.82 24.49 -1.06
CA GLN A 61 3.60 23.28 -1.33
C GLN A 61 4.85 23.22 -0.46
N ILE A 62 5.57 24.34 -0.25
CA ILE A 62 6.71 24.38 0.67
C ILE A 62 6.31 23.92 2.07
N THR A 63 5.17 24.43 2.57
CA THR A 63 4.64 24.04 3.88
C THR A 63 4.30 22.55 3.93
N GLN A 64 3.62 22.04 2.90
CA GLN A 64 3.31 20.62 2.75
C GLN A 64 4.57 19.73 2.72
N GLY A 65 5.62 20.14 2.02
CA GLY A 65 6.89 19.42 1.97
C GLY A 65 7.56 19.34 3.33
N TRP A 66 7.60 20.44 4.09
CA TRP A 66 8.15 20.43 5.45
C TRP A 66 7.32 19.56 6.42
N ILE A 67 6.00 19.55 6.26
CA ILE A 67 5.12 18.64 7.01
C ILE A 67 5.46 17.18 6.66
N GLN A 68 5.60 16.85 5.38
CA GLN A 68 5.98 15.50 4.92
C GLN A 68 7.35 15.10 5.48
N PHE A 69 8.36 15.96 5.37
CA PHE A 69 9.68 15.72 5.93
C PHE A 69 9.63 15.43 7.43
N SER A 70 8.97 16.32 8.19
CA SER A 70 8.86 16.18 9.64
C SER A 70 8.12 14.90 10.03
N ALA A 71 7.03 14.56 9.32
CA ALA A 71 6.26 13.35 9.58
C ALA A 71 7.08 12.08 9.27
N TYR A 72 7.77 12.03 8.14
CA TYR A 72 8.56 10.86 7.75
C TYR A 72 9.75 10.65 8.69
N THR A 73 10.49 11.71 9.01
CA THR A 73 11.58 11.65 10.00
C THR A 73 11.04 11.23 11.36
N GLY A 74 9.91 11.78 11.80
CA GLY A 74 9.25 11.40 13.05
C GLY A 74 8.91 9.92 13.11
N ILE A 75 8.31 9.36 12.06
CA ILE A 75 7.93 7.94 11.98
C ILE A 75 9.17 7.03 11.99
N LEU A 76 10.25 7.40 11.29
CA LEU A 76 11.51 6.65 11.33
C LEU A 76 12.12 6.65 12.74
N LEU A 77 12.15 7.81 13.41
CA LEU A 77 12.62 7.94 14.79
C LEU A 77 11.77 7.12 15.78
N LEU A 78 10.46 7.08 15.58
CA LEU A 78 9.56 6.24 16.37
C LEU A 78 9.88 4.74 16.20
N GLY A 79 10.25 4.30 15.00
CA GLY A 79 10.71 2.93 14.75
C GLY A 79 11.96 2.58 15.55
N ILE A 80 12.93 3.49 15.62
CA ILE A 80 14.15 3.33 16.44
C ILE A 80 13.80 3.36 17.93
N LEU A 81 12.97 4.32 18.37
CA LEU A 81 12.54 4.45 19.76
C LEU A 81 11.80 3.19 20.24
N TYR A 82 10.97 2.59 19.39
CA TYR A 82 10.27 1.35 19.68
C TYR A 82 11.24 0.20 20.03
N VAL A 83 12.37 0.10 19.33
CA VAL A 83 13.41 -0.89 19.64
C VAL A 83 14.07 -0.58 20.99
N PHE A 84 14.33 0.69 21.30
CA PHE A 84 14.87 1.10 22.60
C PHE A 84 13.91 0.89 23.76
N ILE A 85 12.59 0.99 23.55
CA ILE A 85 11.59 0.66 24.58
C ILE A 85 11.50 -0.87 24.75
N SER A 86 11.64 -1.63 23.67
CA SER A 86 11.57 -3.10 23.66
C SER A 86 12.94 -3.80 23.79
N ARG A 87 13.86 -3.23 24.58
CA ARG A 87 15.22 -3.77 24.79
C ARG A 87 15.27 -5.21 25.29
N ASN A 88 14.26 -5.65 26.04
CA ASN A 88 14.21 -7.00 26.60
C ASN A 88 13.87 -8.09 25.57
N ARG A 89 13.48 -7.74 24.34
CA ARG A 89 13.16 -8.70 23.28
C ARG A 89 14.41 -9.18 22.55
N SER A 90 14.37 -10.45 22.15
CA SER A 90 15.40 -11.04 21.31
C SER A 90 15.17 -10.72 19.82
N MET A 91 16.19 -10.93 19.00
CA MET A 91 16.07 -10.83 17.54
C MET A 91 15.14 -11.89 16.96
N GLN A 92 15.01 -13.04 17.63
CA GLN A 92 14.10 -14.11 17.22
C GLN A 92 12.64 -13.67 17.40
N ASP A 93 12.32 -12.96 18.49
CA ASP A 93 10.97 -12.44 18.73
C ASP A 93 10.54 -11.44 17.65
N ASP A 94 11.45 -10.55 17.23
CA ASP A 94 11.18 -9.60 16.15
C ASP A 94 11.06 -10.29 14.79
N SER A 95 11.88 -11.31 14.53
CA SER A 95 11.76 -12.15 13.32
C SER A 95 10.38 -12.80 13.22
N ILE A 96 9.88 -13.38 14.32
CA ILE A 96 8.55 -13.97 14.38
C ILE A 96 7.46 -12.91 14.10
N ARG A 97 7.60 -11.69 14.65
CA ARG A 97 6.67 -10.58 14.38
C ARG A 97 6.66 -10.18 12.91
N PHE A 98 7.82 -10.05 12.29
CA PHE A 98 7.91 -9.74 10.87
C PHE A 98 7.36 -10.87 10.00
N ALA A 99 7.58 -12.14 10.38
CA ALA A 99 6.99 -13.28 9.70
C ALA A 99 5.45 -13.27 9.79
N ILE A 100 4.89 -12.93 10.95
CA ILE A 100 3.43 -12.78 11.14
C ILE A 100 2.89 -11.63 10.29
N LEU A 101 3.59 -10.49 10.23
CA LEU A 101 3.22 -9.35 9.40
C LEU A 101 3.25 -9.72 7.91
N ALA A 102 4.33 -10.34 7.45
CA ALA A 102 4.47 -10.80 6.06
C ALA A 102 3.37 -11.80 5.69
N ALA A 103 3.09 -12.78 6.56
CA ALA A 103 2.00 -13.72 6.36
C ALA A 103 0.64 -13.02 6.26
N TYR A 104 0.40 -11.97 7.06
CA TYR A 104 -0.81 -11.16 6.95
C TYR A 104 -0.89 -10.42 5.61
N ILE A 105 0.19 -9.77 5.17
CA ILE A 105 0.24 -9.06 3.88
C ILE A 105 -0.06 -10.02 2.72
N ILE A 106 0.54 -11.22 2.72
CA ILE A 106 0.29 -12.24 1.68
C ILE A 106 -1.20 -12.63 1.64
N ARG A 107 -1.83 -12.87 2.79
CA ARG A 107 -3.26 -13.21 2.86
C ARG A 107 -4.13 -12.05 2.38
N PHE A 108 -3.79 -10.83 2.76
CA PHE A 108 -4.48 -9.63 2.29
C PHE A 108 -4.39 -9.50 0.77
N SER A 109 -3.19 -9.58 0.20
CA SER A 109 -2.99 -9.52 -1.24
C SER A 109 -3.76 -10.61 -1.99
N PHE A 110 -3.80 -11.83 -1.45
CA PHE A 110 -4.61 -12.92 -2.00
C PHE A 110 -6.10 -12.57 -2.09
N TRP A 111 -6.70 -12.16 -0.96
CA TRP A 111 -8.13 -11.82 -0.92
C TRP A 111 -8.47 -10.59 -1.75
N TRP A 112 -7.56 -9.61 -1.79
CA TRP A 112 -7.70 -8.43 -2.63
C TRP A 112 -7.78 -8.80 -4.11
N VAL A 113 -6.76 -9.50 -4.63
CA VAL A 113 -6.73 -9.89 -6.05
C VAL A 113 -7.93 -10.77 -6.39
N PHE A 114 -8.28 -11.72 -5.51
CA PHE A 114 -9.44 -12.59 -5.69
C PHE A 114 -10.76 -11.80 -5.82
N LEU A 115 -11.08 -10.96 -4.83
CA LEU A 115 -12.36 -10.26 -4.78
C LEU A 115 -12.49 -9.23 -5.90
N VAL A 116 -11.42 -8.47 -6.19
CA VAL A 116 -11.43 -7.49 -7.27
C VAL A 116 -11.52 -8.17 -8.63
N GLY A 117 -10.74 -9.22 -8.87
CA GLY A 117 -10.79 -9.98 -10.12
C GLY A 117 -12.16 -10.63 -10.36
N PHE A 118 -12.76 -11.19 -9.29
CA PHE A 118 -14.11 -11.75 -9.37
C PHE A 118 -15.17 -10.69 -9.68
N ALA A 119 -15.11 -9.52 -9.03
CA ALA A 119 -16.01 -8.41 -9.31
C ALA A 119 -15.86 -7.89 -10.74
N ASP A 120 -14.62 -7.78 -11.25
CA ASP A 120 -14.37 -7.34 -12.62
C ASP A 120 -14.87 -8.34 -13.65
N MET A 121 -14.71 -9.65 -13.40
CA MET A 121 -15.27 -10.71 -14.22
C MET A 121 -16.80 -10.61 -14.27
N LEU A 122 -17.47 -10.48 -13.11
CA LEU A 122 -18.93 -10.35 -13.04
C LEU A 122 -19.44 -9.10 -13.76
N ILE A 123 -18.83 -7.94 -13.51
CA ILE A 123 -19.24 -6.68 -14.15
C ILE A 123 -19.04 -6.76 -15.67
N SER A 124 -17.94 -7.35 -16.12
CA SER A 124 -17.65 -7.50 -17.56
C SER A 124 -18.61 -8.47 -18.23
N PHE A 125 -18.90 -9.62 -17.59
CA PHE A 125 -19.90 -10.57 -18.07
C PHE A 125 -21.28 -9.96 -18.18
N LEU A 126 -21.78 -9.32 -17.10
CA LEU A 126 -23.10 -8.68 -17.09
C LEU A 126 -23.21 -7.56 -18.13
N ARG A 127 -22.10 -6.88 -18.44
CA ARG A 127 -22.09 -5.86 -19.49
C ARG A 127 -22.19 -6.48 -20.88
N VAL A 128 -21.44 -7.54 -21.16
CA VAL A 128 -21.43 -8.18 -22.50
C VAL A 128 -22.80 -8.77 -22.84
N GLU A 129 -23.50 -9.31 -21.85
CA GLU A 129 -24.85 -9.87 -22.01
C GLU A 129 -25.98 -8.81 -21.93
N ASP A 130 -25.65 -7.51 -21.88
CA ASP A 130 -26.59 -6.39 -21.70
C ASP A 130 -27.50 -6.47 -20.45
N PHE A 131 -27.21 -7.36 -19.50
CA PHE A 131 -27.97 -7.50 -18.25
C PHE A 131 -27.64 -6.41 -17.23
N LEU A 132 -26.47 -5.80 -17.32
CA LEU A 132 -26.03 -4.79 -16.36
C LEU A 132 -26.96 -3.56 -16.36
N SER A 133 -27.36 -3.09 -17.54
CA SER A 133 -28.26 -1.94 -17.70
C SER A 133 -29.64 -2.20 -17.07
N ALA A 134 -30.15 -3.43 -17.18
CA ALA A 134 -31.41 -3.84 -16.56
C ALA A 134 -31.35 -3.90 -15.02
N LEU A 135 -30.19 -4.26 -14.45
CA LEU A 135 -30.03 -4.40 -12.99
C LEU A 135 -29.77 -3.08 -12.27
N VAL A 136 -28.94 -2.20 -12.84
CA VAL A 136 -28.47 -0.98 -12.17
C VAL A 136 -28.82 0.32 -12.90
N GLY A 137 -29.46 0.23 -14.06
CA GLY A 137 -29.78 1.37 -14.93
C GLY A 137 -28.64 1.75 -15.87
N GLU A 138 -28.99 2.46 -16.94
CA GLU A 138 -28.04 2.92 -17.99
C GLU A 138 -26.99 3.88 -17.45
N GLU A 139 -27.37 4.79 -16.55
CA GLU A 139 -26.45 5.77 -15.98
C GLU A 139 -25.32 5.10 -15.18
N LEU A 140 -25.66 4.15 -14.31
CA LEU A 140 -24.67 3.44 -13.50
C LEU A 140 -23.84 2.48 -14.36
N THR A 141 -24.45 1.85 -15.36
CA THR A 141 -23.75 1.00 -16.34
C THR A 141 -22.64 1.78 -17.05
N ASN A 142 -22.95 3.00 -17.50
CA ASN A 142 -21.98 3.90 -18.12
C ASN A 142 -20.88 4.34 -17.14
N LYS A 143 -21.24 4.65 -15.89
CA LYS A 143 -20.27 5.00 -14.84
C LYS A 143 -19.34 3.83 -14.52
N LEU A 144 -19.86 2.63 -14.33
CA LEU A 144 -19.09 1.39 -14.13
C LEU A 144 -18.21 1.05 -15.35
N GLY A 145 -18.45 1.68 -16.50
CA GLY A 145 -17.59 1.59 -17.68
C GLY A 145 -16.28 2.33 -17.54
N ARG A 146 -16.25 3.36 -16.68
CA ARG A 146 -15.08 4.21 -16.48
C ARG A 146 -14.15 3.57 -15.46
N PRO A 147 -12.87 3.33 -15.80
CA PRO A 147 -11.90 2.73 -14.89
C PRO A 147 -11.81 3.45 -13.55
N ILE A 148 -11.85 4.80 -13.55
CA ILE A 148 -11.79 5.60 -12.32
C ILE A 148 -12.97 5.37 -11.38
N TYR A 149 -14.19 5.23 -11.93
CA TYR A 149 -15.39 5.01 -11.10
C TYR A 149 -15.39 3.59 -10.53
N ARG A 150 -15.04 2.60 -11.35
CA ARG A 150 -14.91 1.21 -10.92
C ARG A 150 -13.81 1.05 -9.85
N GLY A 151 -12.68 1.73 -10.02
CA GLY A 151 -11.61 1.78 -9.01
C GLY A 151 -12.10 2.32 -7.67
N THR A 152 -12.73 3.51 -7.69
CA THR A 152 -13.15 4.19 -6.46
C THR A 152 -14.31 3.51 -5.75
N TYR A 153 -15.34 3.05 -6.49
CA TYR A 153 -16.59 2.58 -5.90
C TYR A 153 -16.74 1.06 -5.83
N VAL A 154 -15.90 0.30 -6.53
CA VAL A 154 -15.91 -1.17 -6.49
C VAL A 154 -14.61 -1.67 -5.89
N HIS A 155 -13.46 -1.29 -6.45
CA HIS A 155 -12.18 -1.87 -6.03
C HIS A 155 -11.78 -1.45 -4.62
N TYR A 156 -11.82 -0.16 -4.27
CA TYR A 156 -11.43 0.30 -2.93
C TYR A 156 -12.27 -0.31 -1.79
N PRO A 157 -13.62 -0.37 -1.88
CA PRO A 157 -14.40 -1.11 -0.89
C PRO A 157 -14.00 -2.59 -0.77
N LEU A 158 -13.74 -3.28 -1.88
CA LEU A 158 -13.30 -4.68 -1.87
C LEU A 158 -11.91 -4.86 -1.27
N ILE A 159 -10.99 -3.91 -1.47
CA ILE A 159 -9.69 -3.88 -0.79
C ILE A 159 -9.88 -3.79 0.72
N ILE A 160 -10.77 -2.92 1.18
CA ILE A 160 -11.07 -2.77 2.61
C ILE A 160 -11.66 -4.08 3.17
N ILE A 161 -12.61 -4.70 2.46
CA ILE A 161 -13.15 -6.01 2.84
C ILE A 161 -12.02 -7.05 2.92
N SER A 162 -11.09 -7.03 1.98
CA SER A 162 -9.95 -7.97 1.94
C SER A 162 -9.05 -7.86 3.16
N LEU A 163 -8.87 -6.65 3.73
CA LEU A 163 -8.15 -6.48 5.00
C LEU A 163 -8.84 -7.23 6.14
N PHE A 164 -10.16 -7.08 6.28
CA PHE A 164 -10.93 -7.77 7.32
C PHE A 164 -10.95 -9.29 7.13
N VAL A 165 -11.13 -9.74 5.88
CA VAL A 165 -11.11 -11.16 5.53
C VAL A 165 -9.74 -11.77 5.85
N ALA A 166 -8.64 -11.12 5.49
CA ALA A 166 -7.29 -11.59 5.81
C ALA A 166 -6.98 -11.62 7.31
N ALA A 167 -7.60 -10.74 8.10
CA ALA A 167 -7.50 -10.79 9.57
C ALA A 167 -8.29 -11.97 10.17
N ARG A 168 -9.46 -12.29 9.59
CA ARG A 168 -10.36 -13.34 10.08
C ARG A 168 -9.95 -14.75 9.64
N PHE A 169 -9.48 -14.90 8.40
CA PHE A 169 -9.10 -16.17 7.79
C PHE A 169 -7.58 -16.30 7.75
N LYS A 170 -7.03 -16.97 8.76
CA LYS A 170 -5.58 -17.07 8.97
C LYS A 170 -4.87 -18.05 8.03
N THR A 171 -5.60 -18.80 7.22
CA THR A 171 -5.08 -19.81 6.30
C THR A 171 -5.55 -19.51 4.87
N VAL A 172 -4.61 -19.47 3.93
CA VAL A 172 -4.89 -19.49 2.49
C VAL A 172 -4.25 -20.78 1.98
N SER A 173 -5.07 -21.69 1.44
CA SER A 173 -4.52 -22.93 0.88
C SER A 173 -3.83 -22.63 -0.45
N PHE A 174 -2.64 -23.21 -0.66
CA PHE A 174 -1.91 -23.15 -1.92
C PHE A 174 -2.77 -23.58 -3.12
N SER A 175 -3.69 -24.51 -2.91
CA SER A 175 -4.65 -24.95 -3.94
C SER A 175 -5.52 -23.82 -4.47
N TRP A 176 -5.92 -22.87 -3.62
CA TRP A 176 -6.72 -21.71 -4.06
C TRP A 176 -5.90 -20.75 -4.93
N LEU A 177 -4.62 -20.55 -4.58
CA LEU A 177 -3.72 -19.72 -5.38
C LEU A 177 -3.51 -20.35 -6.78
N ALA A 178 -3.22 -21.65 -6.83
CA ALA A 178 -3.03 -22.37 -8.08
C ALA A 178 -4.29 -22.36 -8.96
N LEU A 179 -5.47 -22.58 -8.37
CA LEU A 179 -6.75 -22.52 -9.08
C LEU A 179 -6.98 -21.13 -9.69
N MET A 180 -6.70 -20.06 -8.95
CA MET A 180 -6.91 -18.69 -9.44
C MET A 180 -5.98 -18.34 -10.60
N VAL A 181 -4.71 -18.75 -10.57
CA VAL A 181 -3.79 -18.54 -11.70
C VAL A 181 -4.31 -19.24 -12.96
N VAL A 182 -4.75 -20.49 -12.82
CA VAL A 182 -5.29 -21.27 -13.95
C VAL A 182 -6.57 -20.63 -14.51
N LEU A 183 -7.50 -20.19 -13.65
CA LEU A 183 -8.70 -19.49 -14.08
C LEU A 183 -8.39 -18.16 -14.76
N SER A 184 -7.41 -17.40 -14.25
CA SER A 184 -6.97 -16.15 -14.89
C SER A 184 -6.37 -16.38 -16.28
N GLU A 185 -5.56 -17.42 -16.46
CA GLU A 185 -5.05 -17.81 -17.79
C GLU A 185 -6.19 -18.17 -18.75
N PHE A 186 -7.16 -18.97 -18.31
CA PHE A 186 -8.30 -19.36 -19.15
C PHE A 186 -9.24 -18.19 -19.52
N LEU A 187 -9.23 -17.09 -18.76
CA LEU A 187 -10.06 -15.91 -19.03
C LEU A 187 -9.38 -14.88 -19.94
N ILE A 188 -8.06 -14.98 -20.13
CA ILE A 188 -7.28 -14.07 -20.98
C ILE A 188 -7.08 -14.63 -22.40
N VAL A 189 -7.10 -15.96 -22.56
CA VAL A 189 -7.03 -16.68 -23.84
C VAL A 189 -8.39 -16.74 -24.52
#